data_AF-A0AAV2L5L2-F1
#
_entry.id   AF-A0AAV2L5L2-F1
#
_cell.length_a   1.000
_cell.length_b   1.000
_cell.length_c   1.000
_cell.angle_alpha   90.00
_cell.angle_beta   90.00
_cell.angle_gamma   90.00
#
_symmetry.space_group_name_H-M   'P 1'
#
loop_
_entity.id
_entity.type
_entity.pdbx_description
1 polymer ?
#
loop_
_entity_poly.entity_id
_entity_poly.type
_entity_poly.pdbx_seq_one_letter_code
_entity_poly.pdbx_strand_id
1 'polypeptide(L)'
;MTLVNSNVFSLEYLRTIVSQDIAAALSHFKTLKPVMQKYVYNDGVTKDLMCLSGTISTIFNDNTYNIPVSVWLEESYPQSCPIVYIDPTKEMMIIKQRFISSNGEVLLPYLEEWKQGECDLLGLLQVMAAMFGDCPPVCMKPLTEPEQALCWLQFHREYDIHYRPDGSSYLSVSKDNGKDNETNC
;
A
#
# COMPACT_ATOMS: atom_id res chain seq x y z
N MET A 1 -16.35 22.10 -42.16
CA MET A 1 -15.24 22.08 -41.18
C MET A 1 -15.68 21.19 -40.03
N THR A 2 -14.95 20.10 -39.86
CA THR A 2 -15.34 18.85 -39.20
C THR A 2 -15.13 18.91 -37.69
N LEU A 3 -16.20 18.73 -36.91
CA LEU A 3 -16.19 18.60 -35.44
C LEU A 3 -15.72 17.20 -34.95
N VAL A 4 -14.88 16.51 -35.73
CA VAL A 4 -14.37 15.15 -35.39
C VAL A 4 -12.98 15.17 -34.75
N ASN A 5 -12.39 16.34 -34.49
CA ASN A 5 -10.94 16.45 -34.22
C ASN A 5 -10.56 17.02 -32.83
N SER A 6 -11.46 17.23 -31.89
CA SER A 6 -11.07 17.64 -30.52
C SER A 6 -11.12 16.47 -29.55
N ASN A 7 -12.20 15.69 -29.58
CA ASN A 7 -12.39 14.55 -28.68
C ASN A 7 -11.45 13.37 -29.00
N VAL A 8 -11.15 13.13 -30.28
CA VAL A 8 -10.26 12.02 -30.69
C VAL A 8 -8.82 12.28 -30.24
N PHE A 9 -8.30 13.50 -30.45
CA PHE A 9 -6.96 13.88 -30.04
C PHE A 9 -6.80 13.90 -28.51
N SER A 10 -7.85 14.29 -27.79
CA SER A 10 -7.87 14.20 -26.31
C SER A 10 -7.83 12.75 -25.82
N LEU A 11 -8.60 11.85 -26.43
CA LEU A 11 -8.58 10.41 -26.07
C LEU A 11 -7.26 9.73 -26.41
N GLU A 12 -6.65 10.04 -27.55
CA GLU A 12 -5.35 9.51 -27.95
C GLU A 12 -4.22 10.01 -27.03
N TYR A 13 -4.28 11.29 -26.64
CA TYR A 13 -3.39 11.87 -25.65
C TYR A 13 -3.52 11.18 -24.29
N LEU A 14 -4.75 10.98 -23.80
CA LEU A 14 -4.99 10.27 -22.54
C LEU A 14 -4.47 8.84 -22.59
N ARG A 15 -4.76 8.07 -23.64
CA ARG A 15 -4.23 6.70 -23.81
C ARG A 15 -2.70 6.67 -23.77
N THR A 16 -2.06 7.66 -24.35
CA THR A 16 -0.59 7.77 -24.34
C THR A 16 -0.07 7.96 -22.91
N ILE A 17 -0.66 8.88 -22.14
CA ILE A 17 -0.27 9.11 -20.73
C ILE A 17 -0.48 7.84 -19.90
N VAL A 18 -1.67 7.24 -19.97
CA VAL A 18 -1.98 6.03 -19.18
C VAL A 18 -1.02 4.89 -19.51
N SER A 19 -0.70 4.69 -20.80
CA SER A 19 0.28 3.70 -21.23
C SER A 19 1.68 3.99 -20.68
N GLN A 20 2.11 5.26 -20.68
CA GLN A 20 3.40 5.68 -20.14
C GLN A 20 3.48 5.46 -18.63
N ASP A 21 2.45 5.84 -17.86
CA ASP A 21 2.39 5.65 -16.41
C ASP A 21 2.45 4.17 -16.05
N ILE A 22 1.67 3.33 -16.74
CA ILE A 22 1.71 1.87 -16.56
C ILE A 22 3.11 1.34 -16.90
N ALA A 23 3.69 1.74 -18.02
CA ALA A 23 5.03 1.27 -18.41
C ALA A 23 6.10 1.68 -17.39
N ALA A 24 6.04 2.91 -16.88
CA ALA A 24 6.96 3.41 -15.85
C ALA A 24 6.81 2.63 -14.53
N ALA A 25 5.58 2.38 -14.08
CA ALA A 25 5.30 1.56 -12.90
C ALA A 25 5.84 0.13 -13.06
N LEU A 26 5.50 -0.55 -14.16
CA LEU A 26 5.95 -1.92 -14.45
C LEU A 26 7.46 -1.99 -14.75
N SER A 27 8.10 -0.87 -15.09
CA SER A 27 9.54 -0.83 -15.24
C SER A 27 10.29 -0.99 -13.90
N HIS A 28 9.66 -0.61 -12.78
CA HIS A 28 10.21 -0.74 -11.43
C HIS A 28 9.60 -1.93 -10.66
N PHE A 29 8.28 -2.11 -10.73
CA PHE A 29 7.55 -3.15 -10.00
C PHE A 29 7.23 -4.33 -10.91
N LYS A 30 8.24 -5.18 -11.17
CA LYS A 30 8.21 -6.28 -12.15
C LYS A 30 7.22 -7.39 -11.86
N THR A 31 6.80 -7.51 -10.61
CA THR A 31 5.84 -8.51 -10.13
C THR A 31 4.40 -8.13 -10.41
N LEU A 32 4.12 -6.84 -10.66
CA LEU A 32 2.81 -6.37 -11.11
C LEU A 32 2.60 -6.71 -12.58
N LYS A 33 1.36 -7.03 -12.94
CA LYS A 33 0.95 -7.32 -14.31
C LYS A 33 -0.33 -6.56 -14.65
N PRO A 34 -0.40 -5.93 -15.84
CA PRO A 34 -1.62 -5.31 -16.31
C PRO A 34 -2.61 -6.39 -16.76
N VAL A 35 -3.84 -6.31 -16.27
CA VAL A 35 -4.93 -7.23 -16.62
C VAL A 35 -6.23 -6.44 -16.76
N MET A 36 -7.04 -6.76 -17.76
CA MET A 36 -8.43 -6.27 -17.82
C MET A 36 -9.30 -7.16 -16.97
N GLN A 37 -9.99 -6.58 -15.99
CA GLN A 37 -10.82 -7.31 -15.04
C GLN A 37 -12.12 -6.57 -14.74
N LYS A 38 -13.12 -7.35 -14.34
CA LYS A 38 -14.43 -6.85 -13.95
C LYS A 38 -14.37 -6.30 -12.52
N TYR A 39 -14.57 -5.00 -12.38
CA TYR A 39 -14.70 -4.29 -11.12
C TYR A 39 -16.17 -4.09 -10.75
N VAL A 40 -16.54 -4.34 -9.50
CA VAL A 40 -17.89 -4.15 -8.97
C VAL A 40 -17.85 -3.04 -7.94
N TYR A 41 -18.50 -1.93 -8.26
CA TYR A 41 -18.63 -0.77 -7.36
C TYR A 41 -19.59 -1.08 -6.21
N ASN A 42 -19.53 -0.26 -5.15
CA ASN A 42 -20.36 -0.42 -3.95
C ASN A 42 -21.88 -0.29 -4.23
N ASP A 43 -22.26 0.37 -5.32
CA ASP A 43 -23.66 0.49 -5.79
C ASP A 43 -24.11 -0.72 -6.65
N GLY A 44 -23.23 -1.71 -6.85
CA GLY A 44 -23.47 -2.89 -7.67
C GLY A 44 -23.20 -2.68 -9.16
N VAL A 45 -22.88 -1.46 -9.60
CA VAL A 45 -22.47 -1.21 -10.98
C VAL A 45 -21.19 -1.98 -11.26
N THR A 46 -21.06 -2.49 -12.47
CA THR A 46 -19.94 -3.33 -12.87
C THR A 46 -19.30 -2.77 -14.13
N LYS A 47 -17.97 -2.66 -14.16
CA LYS A 47 -17.20 -2.21 -15.34
C LYS A 47 -15.98 -3.09 -15.58
N ASP A 48 -15.54 -3.20 -16.82
CA ASP A 48 -14.25 -3.81 -17.14
C ASP A 48 -13.16 -2.72 -17.07
N LEU A 49 -12.28 -2.81 -16.09
CA LEU A 49 -11.22 -1.83 -15.82
C LEU A 49 -9.84 -2.46 -15.99
N MET A 50 -8.84 -1.60 -16.24
CA MET A 50 -7.44 -2.00 -16.15
C MET A 50 -7.05 -2.14 -14.67
N CYS A 51 -6.45 -3.26 -14.33
CA CYS A 51 -5.91 -3.54 -13.00
C CYS A 51 -4.42 -3.91 -13.13
N LEU A 52 -3.57 -3.28 -12.32
CA LEU A 52 -2.20 -3.78 -12.10
C LEU A 52 -2.23 -4.69 -10.87
N SER A 53 -2.19 -6.00 -11.11
CA SER A 53 -2.29 -7.01 -10.06
C SER A 53 -0.95 -7.74 -9.89
N GLY A 54 -0.55 -7.98 -8.65
CA GLY A 54 0.69 -8.68 -8.32
C GLY A 54 1.13 -8.37 -6.90
N THR A 55 2.44 -8.24 -6.67
CA THR A 55 2.99 -7.94 -5.34
C THR A 55 3.90 -6.71 -5.34
N ILE A 56 3.97 -6.01 -4.22
CA ILE A 56 5.01 -5.01 -3.91
C ILE A 56 5.99 -5.66 -2.93
N SER A 57 7.27 -5.70 -3.29
CA SER A 57 8.31 -6.20 -2.40
C SER A 57 8.82 -5.08 -1.49
N THR A 58 8.88 -5.33 -0.18
CA THR A 58 9.40 -4.38 0.81
C THR A 58 10.21 -5.10 1.89
N ILE A 59 11.10 -4.38 2.57
CA ILE A 59 11.91 -4.92 3.67
C ILE A 59 11.30 -4.43 4.97
N PHE A 60 11.00 -5.37 5.87
CA PHE A 60 10.55 -5.11 7.23
C PHE A 60 11.31 -6.04 8.18
N ASN A 61 11.90 -5.51 9.25
CA ASN A 61 12.70 -6.30 10.22
C ASN A 61 13.69 -7.28 9.53
N ASP A 62 14.52 -6.75 8.62
CA ASP A 62 15.54 -7.47 7.82
C ASP A 62 15.02 -8.59 6.90
N ASN A 63 13.69 -8.74 6.78
CA ASN A 63 13.05 -9.73 5.91
C ASN A 63 12.34 -9.06 4.74
N THR A 64 12.45 -9.66 3.56
CA THR A 64 11.71 -9.22 2.38
C THR A 64 10.32 -9.84 2.34
N TYR A 65 9.30 -9.00 2.33
CA TYR A 65 7.90 -9.40 2.19
C TYR A 65 7.36 -9.03 0.82
N ASN A 66 6.54 -9.91 0.24
CA ASN A 66 5.84 -9.67 -1.01
C ASN A 66 4.35 -9.45 -0.71
N ILE A 67 3.93 -8.20 -0.76
CA ILE A 67 2.59 -7.78 -0.35
C ILE A 67 1.69 -7.78 -1.57
N PRO A 68 0.66 -8.63 -1.63
CA PRO A 68 -0.21 -8.67 -2.79
C PRO A 68 -1.12 -7.45 -2.86
N VAL A 69 -1.23 -6.85 -4.04
CA VAL A 69 -2.02 -5.66 -4.29
C VAL A 69 -2.73 -5.74 -5.64
N SER A 70 -3.84 -5.02 -5.74
CA SER A 70 -4.50 -4.68 -7.00
C SER A 70 -4.71 -3.17 -7.09
N VAL A 71 -4.18 -2.58 -8.15
CA VAL A 71 -4.30 -1.14 -8.46
C VAL A 71 -5.22 -0.97 -9.66
N TRP A 72 -6.44 -0.51 -9.43
CA TRP A 72 -7.49 -0.34 -10.42
C TRP A 72 -7.48 1.07 -10.99
N LEU A 73 -7.49 1.16 -12.32
CA LEU A 73 -7.56 2.43 -13.03
C LEU A 73 -8.99 2.66 -13.51
N GLU A 74 -9.63 3.69 -12.99
CA GLU A 74 -10.95 4.12 -13.48
C GLU A 74 -10.87 4.72 -14.89
N GLU A 75 -12.01 4.84 -15.56
CA GLU A 75 -12.10 5.45 -16.89
C GLU A 75 -11.66 6.93 -16.91
N SER A 76 -11.75 7.60 -15.75
CA SER A 76 -11.27 8.98 -15.54
C SER A 76 -9.79 9.08 -15.19
N TYR A 77 -9.07 7.97 -14.99
CA TYR A 77 -7.62 8.02 -14.77
C TYR A 77 -6.92 8.67 -16.00
N PRO A 78 -5.95 9.59 -15.81
CA PRO A 78 -5.28 9.99 -14.56
C PRO A 78 -5.90 11.20 -13.84
N GLN A 79 -7.10 11.67 -14.24
CA GLN A 79 -7.79 12.77 -13.54
C GLN A 79 -8.24 12.35 -12.14
N SER A 80 -8.76 11.11 -11.99
CA SER A 80 -8.99 10.49 -10.70
C SER A 80 -7.81 9.60 -10.28
N CYS A 81 -7.63 9.44 -8.97
CA CYS A 81 -6.68 8.49 -8.42
C CYS A 81 -7.07 7.05 -8.75
N PRO A 82 -6.10 6.13 -8.78
CA PRO A 82 -6.39 4.69 -8.78
C PRO A 82 -7.13 4.26 -7.50
N ILE A 83 -7.92 3.20 -7.59
CA ILE A 83 -8.47 2.50 -6.42
C ILE A 83 -7.52 1.34 -6.09
N VAL A 84 -7.09 1.23 -4.84
CA VAL A 84 -6.03 0.28 -4.45
C VAL A 84 -6.53 -0.64 -3.35
N TYR A 85 -6.33 -1.96 -3.53
CA TYR A 85 -6.65 -2.97 -2.54
C TYR A 85 -5.42 -3.80 -2.16
N ILE A 86 -5.39 -4.24 -0.91
CA ILE A 86 -4.56 -5.34 -0.45
C ILE A 86 -5.30 -6.66 -0.71
N ASP A 87 -4.65 -7.60 -1.39
CA ASP A 87 -5.24 -8.90 -1.78
C ASP A 87 -4.60 -10.07 -1.01
N PRO A 88 -4.87 -10.22 0.30
CA PRO A 88 -4.23 -11.25 1.10
C PRO A 88 -4.46 -12.64 0.50
N THR A 89 -3.40 -13.47 0.51
CA THR A 89 -3.58 -14.90 0.21
C THR A 89 -4.43 -15.58 1.29
N LYS A 90 -4.83 -16.82 1.08
CA LYS A 90 -5.65 -17.56 2.06
C LYS A 90 -4.93 -17.73 3.40
N GLU A 91 -3.61 -17.67 3.39
CA GLU A 91 -2.72 -17.80 4.54
C GLU A 91 -2.41 -16.44 5.17
N MET A 92 -2.85 -15.32 4.59
CA MET A 92 -2.62 -13.98 5.10
C MET A 92 -3.88 -13.37 5.69
N MET A 93 -3.70 -12.37 6.55
CA MET A 93 -4.79 -11.49 6.97
C MET A 93 -4.30 -10.05 7.08
N ILE A 94 -5.23 -9.13 6.81
CA ILE A 94 -4.98 -7.69 6.84
C ILE A 94 -4.84 -7.24 8.30
N ILE A 95 -3.80 -6.44 8.55
CA ILE A 95 -3.59 -5.76 9.82
C ILE A 95 -4.38 -4.46 9.79
N LYS A 96 -5.18 -4.21 10.84
CA LYS A 96 -5.93 -2.96 10.96
C LYS A 96 -4.96 -1.80 11.13
N GLN A 97 -4.96 -0.87 10.18
CA GLN A 97 -4.10 0.31 10.16
C GLN A 97 -4.88 1.53 9.71
N ARG A 98 -4.39 2.74 10.02
CA ARG A 98 -5.04 4.01 9.65
C ARG A 98 -5.19 4.21 8.14
N PHE A 99 -4.31 3.60 7.35
CA PHE A 99 -4.29 3.71 5.90
C PHE A 99 -4.92 2.49 5.20
N ILE A 100 -5.64 1.64 5.94
CA ILE A 100 -6.32 0.47 5.38
C ILE A 100 -7.74 0.42 5.91
N SER A 101 -8.70 0.40 5.00
CA SER A 101 -10.12 0.23 5.30
C SER A 101 -10.44 -1.22 5.70
N SER A 102 -11.61 -1.45 6.30
CA SER A 102 -12.08 -2.79 6.68
C SER A 102 -12.21 -3.78 5.52
N ASN A 103 -12.36 -3.30 4.28
CA ASN A 103 -12.42 -4.14 3.08
C ASN A 103 -11.05 -4.35 2.42
N GLY A 104 -9.96 -3.82 3.00
CA GLY A 104 -8.61 -3.90 2.44
C GLY A 104 -8.23 -2.78 1.46
N GLU A 105 -9.11 -1.79 1.26
CA GLU A 105 -8.79 -0.60 0.46
C GLU A 105 -7.72 0.25 1.12
N VAL A 106 -6.74 0.70 0.34
CA VAL A 106 -5.63 1.53 0.79
C VAL A 106 -6.04 3.00 0.75
N LEU A 107 -5.87 3.68 1.88
CA LEU A 107 -6.26 5.07 2.13
C LEU A 107 -5.02 5.89 2.48
N LEU A 108 -4.31 6.36 1.46
CA LEU A 108 -3.07 7.14 1.63
C LEU A 108 -3.32 8.62 1.33
N PRO A 109 -2.64 9.55 2.02
CA PRO A 109 -2.70 10.98 1.68
C PRO A 109 -2.35 11.25 0.20
N TYR A 110 -1.45 10.45 -0.38
CA TYR A 110 -1.10 10.54 -1.80
C TYR A 110 -2.29 10.28 -2.74
N LEU A 111 -3.23 9.42 -2.34
CA LEU A 111 -4.48 9.17 -3.09
C LEU A 111 -5.50 10.28 -2.85
N GLU A 112 -5.62 10.76 -1.61
CA GLU A 112 -6.54 11.85 -1.23
C GLU A 112 -6.18 13.18 -1.90
N GLU A 113 -4.89 13.47 -2.03
CA GLU A 113 -4.36 14.70 -2.62
C GLU A 113 -4.00 14.54 -4.10
N TRP A 114 -4.46 13.46 -4.75
CA TRP A 114 -4.12 13.13 -6.13
C TRP A 114 -4.44 14.27 -7.10
N LYS A 115 -3.42 14.67 -7.89
CA LYS A 115 -3.56 15.66 -8.94
C LYS A 115 -2.85 15.19 -10.20
N GLN A 116 -3.58 15.16 -11.31
CA GLN A 116 -3.00 14.85 -12.62
C GLN A 116 -1.82 15.78 -12.92
N GLY A 117 -0.67 15.19 -13.25
CA GLY A 117 0.57 15.92 -13.58
C GLY A 117 1.49 16.22 -12.40
N GLU A 118 0.99 16.07 -11.16
CA GLU A 118 1.82 16.06 -9.94
C GLU A 118 1.96 14.64 -9.36
N CYS A 119 0.91 13.82 -9.52
CA CYS A 119 0.85 12.44 -9.08
C CYS A 119 0.88 11.47 -10.27
N ASP A 120 1.49 10.31 -10.08
CA ASP A 120 1.53 9.23 -11.06
C ASP A 120 1.54 7.84 -10.37
N LEU A 121 1.39 6.77 -11.17
CA LEU A 121 1.37 5.39 -10.66
C LEU A 121 2.68 4.96 -10.02
N LEU A 122 3.83 5.42 -10.54
CA LEU A 122 5.13 5.03 -10.02
C LEU A 122 5.34 5.61 -8.62
N GLY A 123 5.03 6.90 -8.44
CA GLY A 123 5.06 7.61 -7.18
C GLY A 123 4.12 6.98 -6.15
N LEU A 124 2.88 6.66 -6.54
CA LEU A 124 1.95 5.94 -5.66
C LEU A 124 2.54 4.61 -5.17
N LEU A 125 3.07 3.78 -6.07
CA LEU A 125 3.65 2.49 -5.71
C LEU A 125 4.91 2.62 -4.84
N GLN A 126 5.72 3.66 -5.06
CA GLN A 126 6.88 3.96 -4.20
C GLN A 126 6.46 4.37 -2.79
N VAL A 127 5.44 5.24 -2.67
CA VAL A 127 4.86 5.62 -1.37
C VAL A 127 4.31 4.39 -0.65
N MET A 128 3.61 3.51 -1.36
CA MET A 128 3.13 2.24 -0.80
C MET A 128 4.29 1.35 -0.33
N ALA A 129 5.33 1.17 -1.14
CA ALA A 129 6.48 0.34 -0.78
C ALA A 129 7.19 0.84 0.48
N ALA A 130 7.38 2.16 0.61
CA ALA A 130 7.94 2.79 1.80
C ALA A 130 7.03 2.59 3.03
N MET A 131 5.74 2.92 2.90
CA MET A 131 4.76 2.76 3.99
C MET A 131 4.67 1.31 4.47
N PHE A 132 4.70 0.35 3.56
CA PHE A 132 4.66 -1.07 3.91
C PHE A 132 5.95 -1.59 4.52
N GLY A 133 7.09 -0.97 4.20
CA GLY A 133 8.39 -1.29 4.82
C GLY A 133 8.47 -0.83 6.27
N ASP A 134 7.78 0.25 6.60
CA ASP A 134 7.65 0.70 8.00
C ASP A 134 6.52 -0.05 8.72
N CYS A 135 5.42 -0.30 8.01
CA CYS A 135 4.14 -0.71 8.57
C CYS A 135 3.49 -1.77 7.65
N PRO A 136 3.87 -3.05 7.73
CA PRO A 136 3.31 -4.07 6.86
C PRO A 136 1.78 -4.13 6.97
N PRO A 137 1.05 -4.21 5.83
CA PRO A 137 -0.42 -4.22 5.81
C PRO A 137 -1.01 -5.61 6.07
N VAL A 138 -0.18 -6.66 6.01
CA VAL A 138 -0.59 -8.05 6.16
C VAL A 138 0.39 -8.81 7.03
N CYS A 139 -0.10 -9.87 7.64
CA CYS A 139 0.71 -10.90 8.27
C CYS A 139 0.13 -12.28 7.97
N MET A 140 0.94 -13.32 8.20
CA MET A 140 0.52 -14.70 8.03
C MET A 140 -0.43 -15.10 9.14
N LYS A 141 -1.58 -15.69 8.84
CA LYS A 141 -2.47 -16.32 9.80
C LYS A 141 -1.66 -17.26 10.70
N PRO A 142 -1.95 -17.29 12.01
CA PRO A 142 -1.24 -18.19 12.89
C PRO A 142 -1.57 -19.62 12.43
N LEU A 143 -0.56 -20.35 11.97
CA LEU A 143 -0.65 -21.80 11.98
C LEU A 143 -0.78 -22.21 13.45
N THR A 144 -1.42 -23.34 13.71
CA THR A 144 -1.64 -23.88 15.05
C THR A 144 -0.35 -24.24 15.83
N GLU A 145 0.81 -23.71 15.42
CA GLU A 145 2.14 -23.93 15.97
C GLU A 145 2.73 -22.66 16.63
N PRO A 146 3.50 -22.82 17.73
CA PRO A 146 3.90 -21.72 18.61
C PRO A 146 4.89 -20.71 17.99
N GLU A 147 5.69 -21.08 16.98
CA GLU A 147 6.72 -20.17 16.42
C GLU A 147 6.11 -19.02 15.62
N GLN A 148 5.00 -19.23 14.92
CA GLN A 148 4.35 -18.18 14.12
C GLN A 148 3.48 -17.25 14.97
N ALA A 149 2.97 -17.74 16.10
CA ALA A 149 2.29 -16.92 17.10
C ALA A 149 3.23 -15.84 17.70
N LEU A 150 4.55 -16.02 17.65
CA LEU A 150 5.51 -14.99 18.09
C LEU A 150 5.55 -13.80 17.12
N CYS A 151 5.48 -14.05 15.81
CA CYS A 151 5.40 -12.99 14.80
C CYS A 151 4.16 -12.11 15.02
N TRP A 152 3.02 -12.77 15.29
CA TRP A 152 1.77 -12.11 15.71
C TRP A 152 1.91 -11.20 16.93
N LEU A 153 2.56 -11.70 17.99
CA LEU A 153 2.76 -10.95 19.23
C LEU A 153 3.76 -9.81 19.06
N GLN A 154 4.75 -9.97 18.18
CA GLN A 154 5.74 -8.93 17.90
C GLN A 154 5.11 -7.74 17.18
N PHE A 155 4.22 -7.98 16.20
CA PHE A 155 3.43 -6.94 15.55
C PHE A 155 2.56 -6.13 16.53
N HIS A 156 1.99 -6.77 17.56
CA HIS A 156 1.21 -6.05 18.57
C HIS A 156 2.10 -5.30 19.58
N ARG A 157 3.27 -5.83 19.91
CA ARG A 157 4.19 -5.21 20.88
C ARG A 157 4.79 -3.90 20.36
N GLU A 158 5.06 -3.79 19.07
CA GLU A 158 5.68 -2.59 18.47
C GLU A 158 4.68 -1.45 18.16
N TYR A 159 3.38 -1.76 18.08
CA TYR A 159 2.34 -0.79 17.74
C TYR A 159 1.44 -0.36 18.92
N ASP A 160 1.73 -0.83 20.13
CA ASP A 160 1.10 -0.37 21.37
C ASP A 160 1.56 1.07 21.70
N ILE A 161 1.09 2.03 20.91
CA ILE A 161 1.04 3.43 21.31
C ILE A 161 -0.01 3.49 22.42
N HIS A 162 0.47 3.48 23.65
CA HIS A 162 -0.35 3.68 24.83
C HIS A 162 -0.87 5.14 24.80
N TYR A 163 -2.09 5.33 24.29
CA TYR A 163 -2.78 6.60 24.44
C TYR A 163 -3.06 6.81 25.94
N ARG A 164 -2.36 7.77 26.55
CA ARG A 164 -2.83 8.37 27.80
C ARG A 164 -3.97 9.33 27.46
N PRO A 165 -4.95 9.53 28.37
CA PRO A 165 -6.13 10.36 28.11
C PRO A 165 -5.84 11.86 27.90
N ASP A 166 -4.58 12.30 28.00
CA ASP A 166 -4.17 13.70 28.01
C ASP A 166 -3.34 14.14 26.78
N GLY A 167 -3.09 13.26 25.82
CA GLY A 167 -2.59 13.64 24.48
C GLY A 167 -1.16 14.16 24.39
N SER A 168 -0.27 13.86 25.35
CA SER A 168 1.16 14.18 25.26
C SER A 168 2.02 12.93 25.04
N SER A 169 2.98 13.00 24.10
CA SER A 169 3.98 11.95 23.87
C SER A 169 5.31 12.32 24.54
N TYR A 170 5.95 11.36 25.20
CA TYR A 170 7.35 11.46 25.63
C TYR A 170 8.13 10.26 25.11
N LEU A 171 9.26 10.52 24.46
CA LEU A 171 10.31 9.53 24.19
C LEU A 171 10.91 9.10 25.53
N SER A 172 10.63 7.85 25.94
CA SER A 172 11.42 7.21 26.99
C SER A 172 12.62 6.53 26.34
N VAL A 173 13.76 7.20 26.38
CA VAL A 173 15.06 6.54 26.18
C VAL A 173 15.23 5.54 27.31
N SER A 174 15.30 4.25 26.96
CA SER A 174 15.68 3.21 27.90
C SER A 174 17.05 3.55 28.47
N LYS A 175 17.10 3.79 29.78
CA LYS A 175 18.34 3.94 30.54
C LYS A 175 19.06 2.60 30.50
N ASP A 176 20.22 2.58 29.84
CA ASP A 176 21.16 1.48 29.92
C ASP A 176 21.61 1.35 31.38
N ASN A 177 21.18 0.27 32.05
CA ASN A 177 21.71 -0.09 33.36
C ASN A 177 23.05 -0.80 33.15
N GLY A 178 24.07 -0.01 32.87
CA GLY A 178 25.47 -0.40 33.06
C GLY A 178 25.67 -0.81 34.51
N LYS A 179 25.97 -2.09 34.72
CA LYS A 179 26.51 -2.62 35.99
C LYS A 179 27.94 -2.11 36.14
N ASP A 180 28.11 -1.01 36.85
CA ASP A 180 29.40 -0.63 37.42
C ASP A 180 29.62 -1.49 38.67
N ASN A 181 30.41 -2.55 38.52
CA ASN A 181 31.00 -3.27 39.64
C ASN A 181 32.32 -2.59 40.03
N GLU A 182 32.22 -1.60 40.90
CA GLU A 182 33.34 -1.22 41.77
C GLU A 182 33.70 -2.42 42.65
N THR A 183 34.95 -2.88 42.58
CA THR A 183 35.61 -3.48 43.74
C THR A 183 37.01 -2.90 43.80
N ASN A 184 37.17 -2.02 44.78
CA ASN A 184 38.43 -1.47 45.24
C ASN A 184 39.04 -2.46 46.27
N CYS A 185 40.38 -2.46 46.33
CA CYS A 185 41.30 -3.25 47.18
C CYS A 185 41.73 -4.62 46.65
#